data_AF-A0A3E0QX34-F1
#
_entry.id   AF-A0A3E0QX34-F1
#
_cell.length_a   1.000
_cell.length_b   1.000
_cell.length_c   1.000
_cell.angle_alpha   90.00
_cell.angle_beta   90.00
_cell.angle_gamma   90.00
#
_symmetry.space_group_name_H-M   'P 1'
#
loop_
_entity.id
_entity.type
_entity.pdbx_description
1 polymer ?
#
loop_
_entity_poly.entity_id
_entity_poly.type
_entity_poly.pdbx_seq_one_letter_code
_entity_poly.pdbx_strand_id
1 'polypeptide(L)'
;MRWVPAGDRAAVAEWDGGEADAEIRPAACAVRIEAARLPWVVDVVPAYDTVTVIYDPVAAAAQAPVAGGEPAVWPFVESALRRILESGEAGAEVMPRVVEIPVRYGGADGPDLQACAERAGLDPDAFIAAHASARYTVAMIGFMPGFPYLSGLPERLAQPRLAVPRRRVPAGSVGIAGGQTGVYPFDSPGGWQIIGRTDLKLFDPHAAEPSLLRAGDIVLFVPVADGGAPDADARKEGCRWGSSSERPDC
;
A
#
# COMPACT_ATOMS: atom_id res chain seq x y z
N MET A 1 15.18 -9.05 -11.72
CA MET A 1 15.19 -7.68 -11.18
C MET A 1 16.28 -6.88 -11.88
N ARG A 2 15.89 -5.81 -12.56
CA ARG A 2 16.78 -4.93 -13.31
C ARG A 2 16.60 -3.50 -12.79
N TRP A 3 17.70 -2.81 -12.51
CA TRP A 3 17.66 -1.37 -12.27
C TRP A 3 17.80 -0.63 -13.61
N VAL A 4 16.95 0.36 -13.83
CA VAL A 4 17.02 1.25 -14.99
C VAL A 4 17.04 2.71 -14.54
N PRO A 5 17.79 3.59 -15.24
CA PRO A 5 17.72 5.01 -14.98
C PRO A 5 16.37 5.57 -15.45
N ALA A 6 15.74 6.39 -14.61
CA ALA A 6 14.55 7.16 -14.94
C ALA A 6 14.91 8.65 -14.87
N GLY A 7 15.50 9.16 -15.95
CA GLY A 7 16.13 10.48 -15.96
C GLY A 7 17.49 10.47 -15.25
N ASP A 8 17.91 11.63 -14.75
CA ASP A 8 19.22 11.87 -14.12
C ASP A 8 19.20 11.78 -12.58
N ARG A 9 18.00 11.71 -11.99
CA ARG A 9 17.78 11.75 -10.53
C ARG A 9 17.00 10.56 -9.97
N ALA A 10 16.71 9.54 -10.77
CA ALA A 10 15.96 8.39 -10.29
C ALA A 10 16.46 7.07 -10.89
N ALA A 11 16.37 6.02 -10.08
CA ALA A 11 16.62 4.63 -10.46
C ALA A 11 15.34 3.84 -10.19
N VAL A 12 14.89 3.04 -11.16
CA VAL A 12 13.69 2.20 -11.04
C VAL A 12 14.11 0.75 -11.06
N ALA A 13 13.71 -0.02 -10.05
CA ALA A 13 13.79 -1.47 -10.07
C ALA A 13 12.54 -2.03 -10.75
N GLU A 14 12.75 -2.82 -11.80
CA GLU A 14 11.72 -3.59 -12.49
C GLU A 14 11.93 -5.08 -12.21
N TRP A 15 10.86 -5.81 -11.96
CA TRP A 15 10.88 -7.26 -11.83
C TRP A 15 10.30 -7.92 -13.07
N ASP A 16 11.06 -8.83 -13.67
CA ASP A 16 10.55 -9.77 -14.65
C ASP A 16 9.63 -10.73 -13.86
N GLY A 17 8.32 -10.67 -14.12
CA GLY A 17 7.30 -11.22 -13.23
C GLY A 17 7.46 -12.69 -12.81
N GLY A 18 6.83 -13.06 -11.69
CA GLY A 18 6.76 -14.42 -11.18
C GLY A 18 7.32 -14.57 -9.76
N GLU A 19 6.42 -14.61 -8.76
CA GLU A 19 6.44 -15.42 -7.53
C GLU A 19 5.42 -14.87 -6.51
N ALA A 20 4.94 -15.73 -5.62
CA ALA A 20 3.85 -15.48 -4.68
C ALA A 20 4.12 -14.37 -3.63
N ASP A 21 5.36 -13.90 -3.47
CA ASP A 21 5.75 -12.77 -2.59
C ASP A 21 5.85 -11.41 -3.32
N ALA A 22 5.39 -11.35 -4.58
CA ALA A 22 5.53 -10.17 -5.44
C ALA A 22 4.90 -8.89 -4.88
N GLU A 23 3.81 -8.98 -4.09
CA GLU A 23 3.08 -7.80 -3.62
C GLU A 23 3.76 -7.05 -2.47
N ILE A 24 4.57 -7.75 -1.65
CA ILE A 24 5.29 -7.14 -0.51
C ILE A 24 6.74 -6.81 -0.92
N ARG A 25 7.25 -7.42 -1.99
CA ARG A 25 8.65 -7.28 -2.40
C ARG A 25 9.07 -5.82 -2.67
N PRO A 26 8.31 -4.99 -3.40
CA PRO A 26 8.65 -3.57 -3.55
C PRO A 26 8.69 -2.81 -2.23
N ALA A 27 7.70 -2.99 -1.36
CA ALA A 27 7.66 -2.37 -0.04
C ALA A 27 8.86 -2.81 0.83
N ALA A 28 9.17 -4.09 0.84
CA ALA A 28 10.30 -4.63 1.60
C ALA A 28 11.66 -4.18 1.03
N CYS A 29 11.77 -3.97 -0.28
CA CYS A 29 12.93 -3.34 -0.90
C CYS A 29 13.06 -1.88 -0.48
N ALA A 30 11.96 -1.13 -0.47
CA ALA A 30 11.95 0.26 -0.03
C ALA A 30 12.46 0.40 1.41
N VAL A 31 11.92 -0.41 2.34
CA VAL A 31 12.35 -0.41 3.76
C VAL A 31 13.85 -0.69 3.90
N ARG A 32 14.40 -1.64 3.14
CA ARG A 32 15.85 -1.94 3.19
C ARG A 32 16.71 -0.80 2.67
N ILE A 33 16.29 -0.15 1.60
CA ILE A 33 17.01 0.99 1.01
C ILE A 33 16.98 2.19 1.97
N GLU A 34 15.81 2.48 2.57
CA GLU A 34 15.66 3.52 3.58
C GLU A 34 16.51 3.22 4.83
N ALA A 35 16.51 1.97 5.30
CA ALA A 35 17.30 1.55 6.46
C ALA A 35 18.81 1.68 6.23
N ALA A 36 19.28 1.55 4.99
CA ALA A 36 20.69 1.75 4.63
C ALA A 36 21.14 3.21 4.77
N ARG A 37 20.21 4.17 4.89
CA ARG A 37 20.48 5.61 5.10
C ARG A 37 21.57 6.16 4.18
N LEU A 38 21.47 5.79 2.90
CA LEU A 38 22.41 6.25 1.89
C LEU A 38 22.31 7.79 1.78
N PRO A 39 23.42 8.53 1.95
CA PRO A 39 23.39 10.00 2.06
C PRO A 39 22.99 10.70 0.77
N TRP A 40 23.00 9.99 -0.36
CA TRP A 40 22.58 10.50 -1.67
C TRP A 40 21.15 10.08 -2.03
N VAL A 41 20.47 9.25 -1.23
CA VAL A 41 19.06 8.90 -1.45
C VAL A 41 18.20 10.01 -0.85
N VAL A 42 17.30 10.53 -1.66
CA VAL A 42 16.33 11.59 -1.29
C VAL A 42 15.01 10.96 -0.86
N ASP A 43 14.52 9.97 -1.62
CA ASP A 43 13.24 9.31 -1.35
C ASP A 43 13.21 7.90 -1.98
N VAL A 44 12.34 7.03 -1.46
CA VAL A 44 12.12 5.68 -1.99
C VAL A 44 10.62 5.43 -2.13
N VAL A 45 10.16 5.25 -3.36
CA VAL A 45 8.75 5.19 -3.71
C VAL A 45 8.41 3.78 -4.21
N PRO A 46 7.85 2.90 -3.36
CA PRO A 46 7.35 1.61 -3.80
C PRO A 46 6.03 1.75 -4.58
N ALA A 47 5.84 0.90 -5.57
CA ALA A 47 4.61 0.68 -6.32
C ALA A 47 4.28 -0.82 -6.33
N TYR A 48 3.30 -1.24 -7.16
CA TYR A 48 2.87 -2.65 -7.23
C TYR A 48 3.99 -3.62 -7.59
N ASP A 49 4.80 -3.27 -8.59
CA ASP A 49 5.81 -4.14 -9.21
C ASP A 49 7.12 -3.39 -9.47
N THR A 50 7.26 -2.18 -8.93
CA THR A 50 8.45 -1.33 -9.10
C THR A 50 8.81 -0.61 -7.81
N VAL A 51 10.08 -0.24 -7.67
CA VAL A 51 10.55 0.69 -6.63
C VAL A 51 11.36 1.77 -7.31
N THR A 52 10.98 3.03 -7.09
CA THR A 52 11.72 4.19 -7.57
C THR A 52 12.55 4.78 -6.45
N VAL A 53 13.87 4.85 -6.63
CA VAL A 53 14.77 5.56 -5.72
C VAL A 53 15.08 6.91 -6.33
N ILE A 54 14.67 7.98 -5.66
CA ILE A 54 15.03 9.35 -6.00
C ILE A 54 16.34 9.66 -5.30
N TYR A 55 17.33 10.18 -6.03
CA TYR A 55 18.64 10.48 -5.50
C TYR A 55 19.17 11.85 -5.93
N ASP A 56 20.14 12.37 -5.17
CA ASP A 56 20.92 13.54 -5.54
C ASP A 56 22.16 13.10 -6.36
N PRO A 57 22.23 13.41 -7.67
CA PRO A 57 23.33 12.99 -8.52
C PRO A 57 24.66 13.65 -8.13
N VAL A 58 24.64 14.83 -7.51
CA VAL A 58 25.86 15.52 -7.05
C VAL A 58 26.43 14.83 -5.81
N ALA A 59 25.57 14.50 -4.84
CA ALA A 59 25.97 13.75 -3.66
C ALA A 59 26.43 12.32 -4.00
N ALA A 60 25.79 11.68 -4.99
CA ALA A 60 26.22 10.38 -5.51
C ALA A 60 27.57 10.49 -6.24
N ALA A 61 27.75 11.50 -7.08
CA ALA A 61 29.01 11.75 -7.80
C ALA A 61 30.20 11.95 -6.87
N ALA A 62 30.00 12.58 -5.71
CA ALA A 62 31.05 12.78 -4.70
C ALA A 62 31.58 11.46 -4.09
N GLN A 63 30.84 10.36 -4.23
CA GLN A 63 31.21 9.03 -3.73
C GLN A 63 31.48 8.02 -4.85
N ALA A 64 31.08 8.34 -6.08
CA ALA A 64 31.23 7.47 -7.21
C ALA A 64 32.72 7.34 -7.61
N PRO A 65 33.18 6.14 -8.02
CA PRO A 65 34.48 5.98 -8.62
C PRO A 65 34.62 6.86 -9.87
N VAL A 66 35.78 7.49 -10.03
CA VAL A 66 36.11 8.31 -11.20
C VAL A 66 36.78 7.42 -12.24
N ALA A 67 36.22 7.35 -13.44
CA ALA A 67 36.79 6.63 -14.57
C ALA A 67 36.88 7.57 -15.77
N GLY A 68 38.09 7.84 -16.26
CA GLY A 68 38.29 8.71 -17.43
C GLY A 68 38.05 10.21 -17.18
N GLY A 69 38.10 10.67 -15.92
CA GLY A 69 37.96 12.08 -15.54
C GLY A 69 36.56 12.50 -15.10
N GLU A 70 35.56 11.63 -15.29
CA GLU A 70 34.18 11.88 -14.87
C GLU A 70 33.72 10.84 -13.82
N PRO A 71 32.88 11.21 -12.84
CA PRO A 71 32.29 10.27 -11.90
C PRO A 71 31.32 9.29 -12.58
N ALA A 72 31.50 7.99 -12.36
CA ALA A 72 30.60 6.96 -12.88
C ALA A 72 29.34 6.82 -12.00
N VAL A 73 28.48 7.85 -12.00
CA VAL A 73 27.32 7.95 -11.09
C VAL A 73 26.36 6.79 -11.23
N TRP A 74 25.89 6.48 -12.45
CA TRP A 74 24.91 5.42 -12.66
C TRP A 74 25.43 4.03 -12.22
N PRO A 75 26.60 3.55 -12.71
CA PRO A 75 27.14 2.27 -12.26
C PRO A 75 27.34 2.19 -10.74
N PHE A 76 27.72 3.30 -10.10
CA PHE A 76 27.83 3.40 -8.65
C PHE A 76 26.48 3.22 -7.95
N VAL A 77 25.46 3.98 -8.36
CA VAL A 77 24.10 3.92 -7.79
C VAL A 77 23.53 2.52 -7.97
N GLU A 78 23.56 1.97 -9.19
CA GLU A 78 23.08 0.61 -9.47
C GLU A 78 23.77 -0.43 -8.57
N SER A 79 25.10 -0.37 -8.48
CA SER A 79 25.87 -1.32 -7.68
C SER A 79 25.60 -1.19 -6.17
N ALA A 80 25.38 0.03 -5.68
CA ALA A 80 25.04 0.25 -4.27
C ALA A 80 23.65 -0.30 -3.94
N LEU A 81 22.64 -0.02 -4.77
CA LEU A 81 21.28 -0.53 -4.59
C LEU A 81 21.22 -2.06 -4.69
N ARG A 82 21.94 -2.66 -5.65
CA ARG A 82 22.08 -4.12 -5.76
C ARG A 82 22.68 -4.72 -4.49
N ARG A 83 23.79 -4.17 -4.00
CA ARG A 83 24.44 -4.66 -2.77
C ARG A 83 23.52 -4.62 -1.56
N ILE A 84 22.72 -3.56 -1.37
CA ILE A 84 21.76 -3.50 -0.26
C ILE A 84 20.77 -4.67 -0.33
N LEU A 85 20.24 -4.94 -1.52
CA LEU A 85 19.24 -5.99 -1.70
C LEU A 85 19.84 -7.41 -1.71
N GLU A 86 21.09 -7.57 -2.14
CA GLU A 86 21.81 -8.86 -2.22
C GLU A 86 22.51 -9.24 -0.92
N SER A 87 22.93 -8.25 -0.11
CA SER A 87 23.74 -8.48 1.10
C SER A 87 23.07 -9.38 2.12
N GLY A 88 21.76 -9.60 2.04
CA GLY A 88 21.05 -10.61 2.83
C GLY A 88 21.22 -10.45 4.34
N GLU A 89 21.83 -9.34 4.81
CA GLU A 89 21.84 -9.00 6.21
C GLU A 89 20.37 -8.98 6.61
N ALA A 90 20.01 -9.90 7.50
CA ALA A 90 18.70 -10.03 8.12
C ALA A 90 18.43 -8.81 9.03
N GLY A 91 18.64 -7.61 8.49
CA GLY A 91 18.26 -6.33 9.05
C GLY A 91 16.76 -6.21 8.93
N ALA A 92 16.10 -6.72 9.96
CA ALA A 92 14.67 -6.86 10.16
C ALA A 92 13.99 -7.82 9.14
N GLU A 93 13.55 -8.99 9.62
CA GLU A 93 12.22 -9.45 9.23
C GLU A 93 11.28 -8.28 9.55
N VAL A 94 10.97 -7.46 8.55
CA VAL A 94 9.96 -6.41 8.69
C VAL A 94 8.65 -7.17 8.77
N MET A 95 8.31 -7.58 9.99
CA MET A 95 7.00 -8.15 10.27
C MET A 95 5.98 -7.10 9.85
N PRO A 96 5.09 -7.43 8.90
CA PRO A 96 4.16 -6.44 8.41
C PRO A 96 3.26 -6.00 9.56
N ARG A 97 3.17 -4.69 9.77
CA ARG A 97 2.24 -4.12 10.74
C ARG A 97 0.81 -4.44 10.30
N VAL A 98 0.02 -4.96 11.21
CA VAL A 98 -1.40 -5.23 10.96
C VAL A 98 -2.21 -4.03 11.45
N VAL A 99 -3.07 -3.52 10.58
CA VAL A 99 -3.94 -2.38 10.86
C VAL A 99 -5.39 -2.81 10.67
N GLU A 100 -6.15 -2.78 11.76
CA GLU A 100 -7.57 -3.08 11.74
C GLU A 100 -8.36 -1.80 11.43
N ILE A 101 -9.15 -1.83 10.35
CA ILE A 101 -9.99 -0.70 9.94
C ILE A 101 -11.45 -1.06 10.24
N PRO A 102 -12.09 -0.44 11.24
CA PRO A 102 -13.51 -0.63 11.51
C PRO A 102 -14.33 0.00 10.40
N VAL A 103 -15.27 -0.75 9.83
CA VAL A 103 -16.10 -0.31 8.70
C VAL A 103 -17.58 -0.54 9.00
N ARG A 104 -18.36 0.53 8.84
CA ARG A 104 -19.81 0.43 8.72
C ARG A 104 -20.16 0.17 7.27
N TYR A 105 -20.67 -1.02 6.99
CA TYR A 105 -21.03 -1.45 5.64
C TYR A 105 -22.46 -1.07 5.28
N GLY A 106 -22.70 -0.77 4.01
CA GLY A 106 -24.04 -0.57 3.47
C GLY A 106 -24.73 0.73 3.92
N GLY A 107 -26.03 0.82 3.64
CA GLY A 107 -26.84 2.00 3.98
C GLY A 107 -26.30 3.29 3.37
N ALA A 108 -26.29 4.37 4.16
CA ALA A 108 -25.75 5.67 3.74
C ALA A 108 -24.20 5.67 3.60
N ASP A 109 -23.53 4.77 4.31
CA ASP A 109 -22.07 4.67 4.33
C ASP A 109 -21.53 3.82 3.17
N GLY A 110 -22.35 2.89 2.65
CA GLY A 110 -22.05 2.00 1.53
C GLY A 110 -23.19 1.93 0.52
N PRO A 111 -23.49 3.01 -0.21
CA PRO A 111 -24.66 3.08 -1.09
C PRO A 111 -24.63 2.07 -2.24
N ASP A 112 -23.45 1.56 -2.62
CA ASP A 112 -23.30 0.62 -3.73
C ASP A 112 -23.25 -0.85 -3.28
N LEU A 113 -23.26 -1.13 -1.97
CA LEU A 113 -23.06 -2.48 -1.44
C LEU A 113 -24.07 -3.48 -2.03
N GLN A 114 -25.35 -3.12 -2.04
CA GLN A 114 -26.42 -3.97 -2.56
C GLN A 114 -26.17 -4.35 -4.03
N ALA A 115 -25.89 -3.36 -4.87
CA ALA A 115 -25.62 -3.58 -6.29
C ALA A 115 -24.28 -4.32 -6.54
N CYS A 116 -23.30 -4.18 -5.65
CA CYS A 116 -22.06 -4.96 -5.71
C CYS A 116 -22.30 -6.43 -5.35
N ALA A 117 -23.07 -6.70 -4.30
CA ALA A 117 -23.44 -8.04 -3.87
C ALA A 117 -24.20 -8.78 -4.97
N GLU A 118 -25.22 -8.14 -5.55
CA GLU A 118 -26.00 -8.68 -6.67
C GLU A 118 -25.12 -9.04 -7.87
N ARG A 119 -24.20 -8.16 -8.27
CA ARG A 119 -23.27 -8.42 -9.38
C ARG A 119 -22.27 -9.54 -9.08
N ALA A 120 -21.91 -9.72 -7.82
CA ALA A 120 -21.07 -10.81 -7.35
C ALA A 120 -21.84 -12.14 -7.15
N GLY A 121 -23.17 -12.14 -7.31
CA GLY A 121 -24.01 -13.30 -7.04
C GLY A 121 -24.09 -13.67 -5.55
N LEU A 122 -23.92 -12.68 -4.67
CA LEU A 122 -23.94 -12.84 -3.22
C LEU A 122 -25.08 -12.02 -2.61
N ASP A 123 -25.55 -12.41 -1.44
CA ASP A 123 -26.29 -11.50 -0.58
C ASP A 123 -25.33 -10.47 0.08
N PRO A 124 -25.84 -9.34 0.60
CA PRO A 124 -24.99 -8.31 1.21
C PRO A 124 -24.13 -8.80 2.37
N ASP A 125 -24.66 -9.69 3.22
CA ASP A 125 -23.93 -10.19 4.40
C ASP A 125 -22.78 -11.10 3.96
N ALA A 126 -23.01 -11.96 2.97
CA ALA A 126 -21.99 -12.79 2.35
C ALA A 126 -20.91 -11.95 1.64
N PHE A 127 -21.30 -10.84 1.00
CA PHE A 127 -20.35 -9.89 0.41
C PHE A 127 -19.48 -9.22 1.48
N ILE A 128 -20.09 -8.75 2.58
CA ILE A 128 -19.38 -8.16 3.73
C ILE A 128 -18.41 -9.18 4.32
N ALA A 129 -18.87 -10.41 4.59
CA ALA A 129 -18.03 -11.46 5.16
C ALA A 129 -16.86 -11.81 4.24
N ALA A 130 -17.09 -11.87 2.93
CA ALA A 130 -16.05 -12.09 1.92
C ALA A 130 -14.98 -10.99 1.92
N HIS A 131 -15.40 -9.73 2.03
CA HIS A 131 -14.48 -8.58 2.08
C HIS A 131 -13.72 -8.54 3.42
N ALA A 132 -14.42 -8.70 4.54
CA ALA A 132 -13.85 -8.60 5.88
C ALA A 132 -12.95 -9.79 6.28
N SER A 133 -13.07 -10.94 5.60
CA SER A 133 -12.20 -12.11 5.84
C SER A 133 -10.90 -12.08 5.05
N ALA A 134 -10.78 -11.18 4.06
CA ALA A 134 -9.58 -11.10 3.24
C ALA A 134 -8.45 -10.34 3.95
N ARG A 135 -7.22 -10.73 3.60
CA ARG A 135 -5.99 -10.05 3.97
C ARG A 135 -5.64 -9.06 2.86
N TYR A 136 -5.48 -7.79 3.21
CA TYR A 136 -5.12 -6.78 2.23
C TYR A 136 -3.71 -6.28 2.47
N THR A 137 -2.88 -6.23 1.43
CA THR A 137 -1.55 -5.63 1.53
C THR A 137 -1.59 -4.22 0.96
N VAL A 138 -1.04 -3.25 1.68
CA VAL A 138 -0.82 -1.90 1.15
C VAL A 138 0.34 -1.99 0.16
N ALA A 139 0.03 -2.07 -1.14
CA ALA A 139 1.04 -2.11 -2.18
C ALA A 139 1.79 -0.76 -2.29
N MET A 140 1.04 0.34 -2.23
CA MET A 140 1.59 1.70 -2.24
C MET A 140 0.62 2.71 -1.63
N ILE A 141 1.16 3.86 -1.23
CA ILE A 141 0.39 5.06 -0.89
C ILE A 141 0.56 6.05 -2.04
N GLY A 142 -0.52 6.56 -2.62
CA GLY A 142 -0.46 7.42 -3.80
C GLY A 142 -1.82 8.02 -4.17
N PHE A 143 -1.93 8.72 -5.30
CA PHE A 143 -3.10 9.54 -5.72
C PHE A 143 -3.36 10.78 -4.85
N MET A 144 -3.39 10.63 -3.53
CA MET A 144 -3.44 11.72 -2.55
C MET A 144 -2.80 11.27 -1.23
N PRO A 145 -2.41 12.20 -0.34
CA PRO A 145 -1.80 11.84 0.94
C PRO A 145 -2.64 10.84 1.73
N GLY A 146 -2.04 9.69 2.07
CA GLY A 146 -2.66 8.62 2.85
C GLY A 146 -3.67 7.74 2.12
N PHE A 147 -3.86 7.86 0.80
CA PHE A 147 -4.73 6.94 0.06
C PHE A 147 -3.99 5.61 -0.21
N PRO A 148 -4.48 4.47 0.33
CA PRO A 148 -3.83 3.19 0.17
C PRO A 148 -4.35 2.47 -1.05
N TYR A 149 -3.44 1.93 -1.84
CA TYR A 149 -3.74 0.94 -2.86
C TYR A 149 -3.60 -0.46 -2.26
N LEU A 150 -4.72 -1.14 -2.07
CA LEU A 150 -4.77 -2.45 -1.43
C LEU A 150 -4.86 -3.57 -2.46
N SER A 151 -3.94 -4.54 -2.38
CA SER A 151 -4.01 -5.83 -3.08
C SER A 151 -4.66 -6.89 -2.19
N GLY A 152 -5.00 -8.06 -2.75
CA GLY A 152 -5.63 -9.16 -2.00
C GLY A 152 -7.16 -9.20 -2.03
N LEU A 153 -7.82 -8.36 -2.85
CA LEU A 153 -9.28 -8.43 -3.02
C LEU A 153 -9.66 -9.78 -3.68
N PRO A 154 -10.57 -10.57 -3.06
CA PRO A 154 -11.07 -11.79 -3.68
C PRO A 154 -11.68 -11.49 -5.06
N GLU A 155 -11.29 -12.26 -6.08
CA GLU A 155 -11.68 -12.03 -7.49
C GLU A 155 -13.20 -11.91 -7.67
N ARG A 156 -13.98 -12.72 -6.95
CA ARG A 156 -15.45 -12.68 -6.97
C ARG A 156 -16.05 -11.34 -6.53
N LEU A 157 -15.30 -10.52 -5.78
CA LEU A 157 -15.74 -9.20 -5.32
C LEU A 157 -15.34 -8.08 -6.26
N ALA A 158 -14.61 -8.36 -7.34
CA ALA A 158 -14.17 -7.34 -8.28
C ALA A 158 -15.37 -6.56 -8.85
N GLN A 159 -15.25 -5.23 -8.90
CA GLN A 159 -16.34 -4.36 -9.37
C GLN A 159 -15.86 -3.38 -10.44
N PRO A 160 -16.59 -3.16 -11.55
CA PRO A 160 -16.31 -2.05 -12.44
C PRO A 160 -16.37 -0.69 -11.72
N ARG A 161 -15.59 0.27 -12.23
CA ARG A 161 -15.78 1.68 -11.90
C ARG A 161 -17.17 2.14 -12.33
N LEU A 162 -17.71 3.13 -11.63
CA LEU A 162 -18.88 3.87 -12.08
C LEU A 162 -18.61 4.49 -13.45
N ALA A 163 -19.60 4.44 -14.34
CA ALA A 163 -19.54 5.08 -15.65
C ALA A 163 -19.39 6.61 -15.53
N VAL A 164 -20.02 7.20 -14.51
CA VAL A 164 -19.90 8.62 -14.17
C VAL A 164 -19.40 8.73 -12.73
N PRO A 165 -18.19 9.29 -12.49
CA PRO A 165 -17.68 9.48 -11.14
C PRO A 165 -18.58 10.39 -10.30
N ARG A 166 -18.66 10.09 -8.99
CA ARG A 166 -19.32 10.98 -8.02
C ARG A 166 -18.54 12.27 -7.92
N ARG A 167 -19.26 13.39 -7.81
CA ARG A 167 -18.65 14.70 -7.52
C ARG A 167 -18.00 14.75 -6.13
N ARG A 168 -18.55 13.99 -5.19
CA ARG A 168 -18.07 13.90 -3.82
C ARG A 168 -18.26 12.48 -3.29
N VAL A 169 -17.17 11.91 -2.81
CA VAL A 169 -17.08 10.70 -1.99
C VAL A 169 -16.57 11.17 -0.63
N PRO A 170 -17.27 10.89 0.47
CA PRO A 170 -16.83 11.29 1.81
C PRO A 170 -15.48 10.68 2.22
N ALA A 171 -14.72 11.39 3.05
CA ALA A 171 -13.58 10.83 3.75
C ALA A 171 -13.98 9.57 4.55
N GLY A 172 -13.07 8.61 4.62
CA GLY A 172 -13.26 7.31 5.24
C GLY A 172 -14.04 6.31 4.40
N SER A 173 -14.57 6.69 3.22
CA SER A 173 -15.31 5.75 2.36
C SER A 173 -14.40 4.60 1.90
N VAL A 174 -14.89 3.38 2.03
CA VAL A 174 -14.26 2.15 1.54
C VAL A 174 -14.86 1.83 0.17
N GLY A 175 -14.00 1.72 -0.84
CA GLY A 175 -14.43 1.51 -2.21
C GLY A 175 -13.77 0.31 -2.88
N ILE A 176 -14.42 -0.21 -3.93
CA ILE A 176 -13.84 -1.21 -4.85
C ILE A 176 -13.85 -0.69 -6.29
N ALA A 177 -12.76 -0.93 -7.02
CA ALA A 177 -12.67 -0.75 -8.47
C ALA A 177 -11.70 -1.74 -9.11
N GLY A 178 -12.16 -2.46 -10.15
CA GLY A 178 -11.44 -3.61 -10.69
C GLY A 178 -11.21 -4.66 -9.60
N GLY A 179 -10.00 -5.21 -9.55
CA GLY A 179 -9.54 -6.11 -8.49
C GLY A 179 -8.93 -5.38 -7.28
N GLN A 180 -9.24 -4.10 -7.05
CA GLN A 180 -8.64 -3.29 -5.99
C GLN A 180 -9.69 -2.82 -4.99
N THR A 181 -9.29 -2.72 -3.73
CA THR A 181 -10.03 -2.02 -2.67
C THR A 181 -9.16 -0.91 -2.08
N GLY A 182 -9.78 0.02 -1.37
CA GLY A 182 -9.09 1.21 -0.86
C GLY A 182 -10.00 2.07 -0.02
N VAL A 183 -9.40 3.02 0.70
CA VAL A 183 -10.12 3.93 1.61
C VAL A 183 -9.77 5.37 1.28
N TYR A 184 -10.78 6.20 1.06
CA TYR A 184 -10.60 7.60 0.74
C TYR A 184 -10.15 8.39 1.98
N PRO A 185 -8.96 9.02 2.02
CA PRO A 185 -8.50 9.75 3.20
C PRO A 185 -9.18 11.13 3.33
N PHE A 186 -9.70 11.68 2.23
CA PHE A 186 -10.36 12.99 2.19
C PHE A 186 -11.63 12.93 1.34
N ASP A 187 -12.45 13.98 1.48
CA ASP A 187 -13.53 14.25 0.54
C ASP A 187 -12.97 14.52 -0.86
N SER A 188 -13.33 13.68 -1.83
CA SER A 188 -12.85 13.83 -3.21
C SER A 188 -13.88 13.37 -4.23
N PRO A 189 -13.79 13.78 -5.51
CA PRO A 189 -14.49 13.07 -6.56
C PRO A 189 -13.94 11.64 -6.68
N GLY A 190 -14.78 10.68 -7.10
CA GLY A 190 -14.38 9.27 -7.15
C GLY A 190 -15.35 8.40 -7.93
N GLY A 191 -14.81 7.45 -8.69
CA GLY A 191 -15.57 6.51 -9.51
C GLY A 191 -15.59 5.09 -8.96
N TRP A 192 -15.18 4.87 -7.71
CA TRP A 192 -15.19 3.54 -7.09
C TRP A 192 -16.58 3.23 -6.52
N GLN A 193 -16.91 1.94 -6.45
CA GLN A 193 -18.14 1.47 -5.81
C GLN A 193 -17.96 1.54 -4.30
N ILE A 194 -18.77 2.34 -3.61
CA ILE A 194 -18.64 2.58 -2.17
C ILE A 194 -19.48 1.58 -1.40
N ILE A 195 -18.81 0.73 -0.61
CA ILE A 195 -19.42 -0.41 0.10
C ILE A 195 -19.53 -0.19 1.61
N GLY A 196 -18.84 0.82 2.15
CA GLY A 196 -18.90 1.18 3.56
C GLY A 196 -18.05 2.41 3.88
N ARG A 197 -17.95 2.75 5.17
CA ARG A 197 -17.16 3.88 5.66
C ARG A 197 -16.52 3.59 7.01
N THR A 198 -15.31 4.09 7.22
CA THR A 198 -14.61 4.15 8.52
C THR A 198 -14.59 5.56 9.07
N ASP A 199 -14.54 5.71 10.39
CA ASP A 199 -14.26 7.01 11.05
C ASP A 199 -12.77 7.25 11.31
N LEU A 200 -11.92 6.26 11.02
CA LEU A 200 -10.48 6.44 11.15
C LEU A 200 -10.00 7.54 10.20
N LYS A 201 -9.15 8.43 10.72
CA LYS A 201 -8.40 9.37 9.89
C LYS A 201 -7.20 8.67 9.29
N LEU A 202 -7.20 8.50 7.97
CA LEU A 202 -6.09 7.87 7.26
C LEU A 202 -4.88 8.78 7.12
N PHE A 203 -5.10 10.10 7.15
CA PHE A 203 -4.03 11.08 7.06
C PHE A 203 -4.31 12.27 7.97
N ASP A 204 -3.29 12.68 8.74
CA ASP A 204 -3.29 13.90 9.55
C ASP A 204 -1.89 14.54 9.48
N PRO A 205 -1.72 15.68 8.79
CA PRO A 205 -0.41 16.32 8.65
C PRO A 205 0.19 16.82 9.98
N HIS A 206 -0.61 16.87 11.05
CA HIS A 206 -0.17 17.31 12.38
C HIS A 206 0.13 16.16 13.33
N ALA A 207 -0.13 14.91 12.94
CA ALA A 207 0.24 13.74 13.72
C ALA A 207 1.74 13.46 13.66
N ALA A 208 2.29 12.82 14.71
CA ALA A 208 3.68 12.37 14.72
C ALA A 208 3.99 11.41 13.55
N GLU A 209 3.00 10.59 13.18
CA GLU A 209 3.01 9.81 11.96
C GLU A 209 1.84 10.24 11.06
N PRO A 210 2.09 11.05 10.01
CA PRO A 210 1.00 11.65 9.26
C PRO A 210 0.10 10.67 8.53
N SER A 211 0.61 9.51 8.13
CA SER A 211 -0.17 8.47 7.45
C SER A 211 -0.48 7.32 8.42
N LEU A 212 -1.74 6.92 8.50
CA LEU A 212 -2.16 5.75 9.25
C LEU A 212 -1.49 4.50 8.68
N LEU A 213 -1.47 4.37 7.35
CA LEU A 213 -1.00 3.22 6.59
C LEU A 213 0.32 3.50 5.88
N ARG A 214 1.12 2.46 5.69
CA ARG A 214 2.41 2.46 4.98
C ARG A 214 2.46 1.31 3.98
N ALA A 215 3.26 1.44 2.93
CA ALA A 215 3.50 0.33 2.02
C ALA A 215 4.04 -0.89 2.79
N GLY A 216 3.50 -2.07 2.51
CA GLY A 216 3.79 -3.32 3.23
C GLY A 216 2.94 -3.58 4.47
N ASP A 217 2.16 -2.60 4.95
CA ASP A 217 1.16 -2.85 6.00
C ASP A 217 0.11 -3.85 5.52
N ILE A 218 -0.49 -4.54 6.48
CA ILE A 218 -1.62 -5.41 6.25
C ILE A 218 -2.87 -4.77 6.82
N VAL A 219 -3.87 -4.61 5.99
CA VAL A 219 -5.18 -4.09 6.38
C VAL A 219 -6.15 -5.26 6.60
N LEU A 220 -6.85 -5.21 7.73
CA LEU A 220 -8.00 -6.06 8.03
C LEU A 220 -9.22 -5.17 8.19
N PHE A 221 -10.25 -5.40 7.39
CA PHE A 221 -11.51 -4.67 7.58
C PHE A 221 -12.37 -5.38 8.62
N VAL A 222 -12.77 -4.65 9.65
CA VAL A 222 -13.57 -5.17 10.76
C VAL A 222 -14.98 -4.57 10.66
N PRO A 223 -16.01 -5.38 10.33
CA PRO A 223 -17.39 -4.90 10.34
C PRO A 223 -17.78 -4.43 11.73
N VAL A 224 -18.32 -3.22 11.84
CA VAL A 224 -18.85 -2.66 13.09
C VAL A 224 -20.30 -2.23 12.90
N ALA A 225 -21.10 -2.38 13.98
CA ALA A 225 -22.42 -1.79 14.05
C ALA A 225 -22.34 -0.26 14.24
N ASP A 226 -23.42 0.44 13.95
CA ASP A 226 -23.53 1.89 14.18
C ASP A 226 -23.16 2.23 15.64
N GLY A 227 -22.14 3.09 15.82
CA GLY A 227 -21.72 3.58 17.13
C GLY A 227 -20.54 2.87 17.80
N GLY A 228 -19.89 1.90 17.14
CA GLY A 228 -18.61 1.36 17.61
C GLY A 228 -17.51 2.42 17.53
N ALA A 229 -17.14 3.02 18.67
CA ALA A 229 -16.01 3.94 18.73
C ALA A 229 -14.74 3.22 18.24
N PRO A 230 -13.94 3.83 17.35
CA PRO A 230 -12.66 3.23 16.96
C PRO A 230 -11.78 3.10 18.20
N ASP A 231 -11.09 1.97 18.32
CA ASP A 231 -9.94 1.89 19.21
C ASP A 231 -8.89 2.89 18.70
N ALA A 232 -8.35 3.70 19.61
CA ALA A 232 -7.39 4.76 19.27
C ALA A 232 -6.06 4.17 18.77
N ASP A 233 -5.82 2.87 19.02
CA ASP A 233 -4.63 2.16 18.59
C ASP A 233 -4.98 1.01 17.62
N ALA A 234 -5.38 1.38 16.39
CA ALA A 234 -5.70 0.43 15.33
C ALA A 234 -4.49 -0.40 14.83
N ARG A 235 -3.29 -0.19 15.39
CA ARG A 235 -2.01 -0.72 14.91
C ARG A 235 -1.55 -1.85 15.83
N LYS A 236 -1.43 -3.06 15.29
CA LYS A 236 -0.86 -4.22 15.98
C LYS A 236 0.50 -4.57 15.36
N GLU A 237 1.56 -4.52 16.16
CA GLU A 237 2.91 -4.92 15.76
C GLU A 237 3.15 -6.41 16.02
N GLY A 238 3.89 -7.09 15.15
CA GLY A 238 4.37 -8.46 15.40
C GLY A 238 3.34 -9.60 15.25
N CYS A 239 2.15 -9.34 14.70
CA CYS A 239 1.16 -10.39 14.44
C CYS A 239 1.67 -11.40 13.38
N ARG A 240 1.86 -12.66 13.79
CA ARG A 240 2.18 -13.77 12.87
C ARG A 240 0.90 -14.40 12.34
N TRP A 241 0.74 -14.36 11.03
CA TRP A 241 -0.29 -15.15 10.36
C TRP A 241 0.25 -16.56 10.08
N GLY A 242 -0.46 -17.59 10.54
CA GLY A 242 -0.19 -18.97 10.12
C GLY A 242 -0.48 -19.14 8.62
N SER A 243 -0.01 -20.24 8.02
CA SER A 243 -0.28 -20.54 6.60
C SER A 243 -1.76 -20.85 6.29
N SER A 244 -2.66 -20.80 7.29
CA SER A 244 -4.11 -20.86 7.10
C SER A 244 -4.69 -19.45 6.98
N SER A 245 -5.71 -19.28 6.15
CA SER A 245 -6.46 -18.02 5.97
C SER A 245 -7.25 -17.56 7.21
N GLU A 246 -6.90 -18.03 8.41
CA GLU A 246 -7.57 -17.75 9.67
C GLU A 246 -6.88 -16.60 10.39
N ARG A 247 -7.67 -15.70 11.01
CA ARG A 247 -7.13 -14.48 11.64
C ARG A 247 -6.04 -14.83 12.66
N PRO A 248 -4.93 -14.08 12.70
CA PRO A 248 -3.92 -14.27 13.74
C PRO A 248 -4.51 -13.90 15.11
N ASP A 249 -4.21 -14.70 16.13
CA ASP A 249 -4.52 -14.38 17.52
C ASP A 249 -3.56 -13.25 17.98
N CYS A 250 -4.12 -12.04 18.00
CA CYS A 250 -3.58 -10.82 18.61
C CYS A 250 -4.75 -10.15 19.36
#